data_AF-A0A916XH24-F1
#
_entry.id   AF-A0A916XH24-F1
#
_cell.length_a   1.000
_cell.length_b   1.000
_cell.length_c   1.000
_cell.angle_alpha   90.00
_cell.angle_beta   90.00
_cell.angle_gamma   90.00
#
_symmetry.space_group_name_H-M   'P 1'
#
loop_
_entity.id
_entity.type
_entity.pdbx_description
1 polymer ?
#
loop_
_entity_poly.entity_id
_entity_poly.type
_entity_poly.pdbx_seq_one_letter_code
_entity_poly.pdbx_strand_id
1 'polypeptide(L)'
;MPAWKLGSVVVLAAASAILVGLLSGGEQQGFGTVRPAETAIAEAPAESRLANQLAALHWTLGIRSDQEETWQHFSREMLVLEQATRDYERRLAAGDRLDQAAEQTRHTLIFGAAMADIGQVLTTEQFATLQRVGEALANKVVCRGLARS
;
A
#
# COMPACT_ATOMS: atom_id res chain seq x y z
N MET A 1 -23.18 41.65 30.45
CA MET A 1 -24.43 41.17 29.80
C MET A 1 -24.75 42.13 28.65
N PRO A 2 -25.18 41.72 27.44
CA PRO A 2 -25.40 40.38 26.85
C PRO A 2 -24.27 40.01 25.84
N ALA A 3 -23.90 38.76 25.50
CA ALA A 3 -24.57 37.47 25.29
C ALA A 3 -25.17 37.27 23.87
N TRP A 4 -24.32 36.96 22.88
CA TRP A 4 -24.69 36.47 21.53
C TRP A 4 -23.71 35.31 21.23
N LYS A 5 -23.97 34.04 21.58
CA LYS A 5 -24.87 32.99 21.04
C LYS A 5 -24.70 32.63 19.54
N LEU A 6 -24.14 31.43 19.36
CA LEU A 6 -24.47 30.36 18.40
C LEU A 6 -24.06 30.56 16.91
N GLY A 7 -23.58 29.55 16.19
CA GLY A 7 -23.60 28.13 16.49
C GLY A 7 -22.79 27.28 15.51
N SER A 8 -22.38 26.14 16.02
CA SER A 8 -21.86 24.99 15.29
C SER A 8 -22.90 24.44 14.31
N VAL A 9 -22.47 23.99 13.15
CA VAL A 9 -23.24 23.03 12.35
C VAL A 9 -22.35 21.84 12.05
N VAL A 10 -22.55 20.78 12.83
CA VAL A 10 -22.17 19.41 12.49
C VAL A 10 -23.23 18.93 11.51
N VAL A 11 -22.87 18.64 10.27
CA VAL A 11 -23.77 17.92 9.36
C VAL A 11 -23.47 16.43 9.49
N LEU A 12 -24.20 15.79 10.40
CA LEU A 12 -24.33 14.34 10.48
C LEU A 12 -25.42 13.94 9.47
N ALA A 13 -25.03 13.51 8.27
CA ALA A 13 -25.98 12.92 7.33
C ALA A 13 -26.08 11.41 7.59
N ALA A 14 -26.84 11.03 8.61
CA ALA A 14 -27.38 9.67 8.72
C ALA A 14 -28.70 9.63 7.94
N ALA A 15 -28.69 9.04 6.75
CA ALA A 15 -29.92 8.70 6.03
C ALA A 15 -30.18 7.21 6.21
N SER A 16 -31.12 6.92 7.11
CA SER A 16 -31.64 5.59 7.41
C SER A 16 -32.40 5.04 6.22
N ALA A 17 -32.20 3.74 5.95
CA ALA A 17 -32.96 2.97 4.98
C ALA A 17 -34.42 2.82 5.41
N ILE A 18 -35.35 3.27 4.56
CA ILE A 18 -36.71 2.74 4.48
C ILE A 18 -37.09 2.76 3.01
N LEU A 19 -37.10 1.60 2.35
CA LEU A 19 -37.94 1.42 1.17
C LEU A 19 -38.89 0.25 1.41
N VAL A 20 -40.16 0.63 1.37
CA VAL A 20 -41.40 -0.09 1.60
C VAL A 20 -41.50 -1.33 0.72
N GLY A 21 -41.73 -2.49 1.34
CA GLY A 21 -42.32 -3.65 0.67
C GLY A 21 -43.85 -3.58 0.69
N LEU A 22 -44.47 -4.28 -0.28
CA LEU A 22 -45.92 -4.48 -0.57
C LEU A 22 -46.40 -3.64 -1.77
N LEU A 23 -47.08 -4.12 -2.81
CA LEU A 23 -47.63 -5.38 -3.32
C LEU A 23 -47.86 -5.13 -4.84
N SER A 24 -47.78 -6.08 -5.77
CA SER A 24 -48.90 -6.94 -6.19
C SER A 24 -48.51 -7.68 -7.48
N GLY A 25 -49.01 -8.91 -7.62
CA GLY A 25 -48.60 -9.88 -8.64
C GLY A 25 -49.11 -9.69 -10.07
N GLY A 26 -48.71 -10.63 -10.91
CA GLY A 26 -49.11 -10.81 -12.30
C GLY A 26 -48.06 -11.62 -13.05
N GLU A 27 -48.39 -12.86 -13.43
CA GLU A 27 -47.58 -13.74 -14.29
C GLU A 27 -47.11 -13.05 -15.58
N GLN A 28 -45.83 -13.17 -15.93
CA GLN A 28 -45.41 -13.51 -17.30
C GLN A 28 -43.94 -13.91 -17.37
N GLN A 29 -43.72 -15.03 -18.06
CA GLN A 29 -42.43 -15.64 -18.38
C GLN A 29 -41.59 -14.70 -19.27
N GLY A 30 -40.32 -14.52 -18.93
CA GLY A 30 -39.35 -13.81 -19.75
C GLY A 30 -37.93 -14.13 -19.30
N PHE A 31 -37.12 -14.67 -20.22
CA PHE A 31 -35.72 -15.03 -20.01
C PHE A 31 -34.90 -13.83 -19.53
N GLY A 32 -34.13 -14.02 -18.45
CA GLY A 32 -33.13 -13.06 -17.98
C GLY A 32 -33.12 -12.92 -16.46
N THR A 33 -32.46 -13.84 -15.76
CA THR A 33 -32.09 -13.61 -14.36
C THR A 33 -31.04 -12.50 -14.33
N VAL A 34 -31.45 -11.28 -14.03
CA VAL A 34 -30.53 -10.20 -13.66
C VAL A 34 -29.84 -10.66 -12.38
N ARG A 35 -28.56 -11.03 -12.50
CA ARG A 35 -27.70 -11.30 -11.34
C ARG A 35 -27.76 -10.04 -10.46
N PRO A 36 -28.13 -10.15 -9.17
CA PRO A 36 -28.09 -8.99 -8.28
C PRO A 36 -26.67 -8.44 -8.35
N ALA A 37 -26.56 -7.13 -8.56
CA ALA A 37 -25.31 -6.41 -8.66
C ALA A 37 -24.40 -6.92 -7.54
N GLU A 38 -23.29 -7.55 -7.95
CA GLU A 38 -22.20 -7.89 -7.07
C GLU A 38 -21.92 -6.63 -6.29
N THR A 39 -22.25 -6.65 -5.00
CA THR A 39 -21.91 -5.60 -4.06
C THR A 39 -20.45 -5.31 -4.35
N ALA A 40 -20.16 -4.14 -4.91
CA ALA A 40 -18.79 -3.69 -5.05
C ALA A 40 -18.29 -3.66 -3.62
N ILE A 41 -17.60 -4.75 -3.23
CA ILE A 41 -16.87 -4.83 -1.99
C ILE A 41 -15.96 -3.64 -2.10
N ALA A 42 -16.25 -2.60 -1.32
CA ALA A 42 -15.38 -1.45 -1.22
C ALA A 42 -13.99 -2.06 -0.97
N GLU A 43 -13.13 -1.94 -1.98
CA GLU A 43 -11.76 -2.43 -1.92
C GLU A 43 -11.22 -1.82 -0.63
N ALA A 44 -10.93 -2.68 0.36
CA ALA A 44 -10.31 -2.23 1.59
C ALA A 44 -9.14 -1.34 1.15
N PRO A 45 -9.00 -0.11 1.69
CA PRO A 45 -8.02 0.85 1.21
C PRO A 45 -6.70 0.11 1.10
N ALA A 46 -6.18 -0.02 -0.13
CA ALA A 46 -5.14 -1.00 -0.45
C ALA A 46 -3.97 -0.86 0.52
N GLU A 47 -4.00 -1.62 1.62
CA GLU A 47 -2.91 -1.69 2.57
C GLU A 47 -1.70 -2.05 1.74
N SER A 48 -0.65 -1.23 1.85
CA SER A 48 0.43 -1.29 0.88
C SER A 48 0.86 -2.74 0.68
N ARG A 49 0.80 -3.23 -0.56
CA ARG A 49 1.20 -4.59 -0.91
C ARG A 49 2.60 -4.90 -0.37
N LEU A 50 3.47 -3.89 -0.28
CA LEU A 50 4.78 -4.01 0.33
C LEU A 50 4.72 -4.22 1.86
N ALA A 51 3.87 -3.48 2.59
CA ALA A 51 3.71 -3.67 4.03
C ALA A 51 3.30 -5.12 4.37
N ASN A 52 2.35 -5.67 3.62
CA ASN A 52 1.93 -7.08 3.76
C ASN A 52 3.07 -8.06 3.44
N GLN A 53 3.92 -7.73 2.46
CA GLN A 53 5.08 -8.56 2.11
C GLN A 53 6.18 -8.49 3.17
N LEU A 54 6.43 -7.31 3.75
CA LEU A 54 7.36 -7.15 4.85
C LEU A 54 6.85 -7.92 6.07
N ALA A 55 5.57 -7.80 6.43
CA ALA A 55 4.99 -8.59 7.51
C ALA A 55 5.17 -10.11 7.29
N ALA A 56 4.87 -10.62 6.08
CA ALA A 56 5.10 -12.03 5.77
C ALA A 56 6.58 -12.43 5.85
N LEU A 57 7.50 -11.54 5.44
CA LEU A 57 8.93 -11.77 5.49
C LEU A 57 9.48 -11.75 6.93
N HIS A 58 8.96 -10.89 7.80
CA HIS A 58 9.26 -10.88 9.23
C HIS A 58 9.02 -12.27 9.86
N TRP A 59 7.84 -12.83 9.61
CA TRP A 59 7.48 -14.17 10.06
C TRP A 59 8.35 -15.25 9.44
N THR A 60 8.61 -15.16 8.13
CA THR A 60 9.42 -16.15 7.39
C THR A 60 10.87 -16.19 7.87
N LEU A 61 11.44 -15.03 8.17
CA LEU A 61 12.81 -14.91 8.67
C LEU A 61 12.92 -15.30 10.15
N GLY A 62 11.80 -15.43 10.86
CA GLY A 62 11.79 -15.69 12.30
C GLY A 62 12.56 -14.59 13.05
N ILE A 63 12.25 -13.33 12.74
CA ILE A 63 12.89 -12.17 13.37
C ILE A 63 12.70 -12.26 14.89
N ARG A 64 13.82 -12.23 15.62
CA ARG A 64 13.85 -12.33 17.08
C ARG A 64 13.69 -10.97 17.75
N SER A 65 13.41 -10.97 19.04
CA SER A 65 13.24 -9.73 19.81
C SER A 65 14.47 -8.82 19.83
N ASP A 66 15.69 -9.39 19.77
CA ASP A 66 16.95 -8.65 19.66
C ASP A 66 17.18 -8.03 18.27
N GLN A 67 16.45 -8.48 17.26
CA GLN A 67 16.54 -8.01 15.87
C GLN A 67 15.42 -7.02 15.50
N GLU A 68 14.38 -6.92 16.34
CA GLU A 68 13.12 -6.24 16.04
C GLU A 68 13.29 -4.75 15.74
N GLU A 69 14.13 -4.05 16.49
CA GLU A 69 14.38 -2.61 16.25
C GLU A 69 14.98 -2.37 14.86
N THR A 70 15.98 -3.17 14.48
CA THR A 70 16.63 -3.05 13.17
C THR A 70 15.67 -3.47 12.06
N TRP A 71 14.84 -4.50 12.28
CA TRP A 71 13.80 -4.90 11.35
C TRP A 71 12.77 -3.80 11.10
N GLN A 72 12.33 -3.11 12.15
CA GLN A 72 11.39 -1.98 12.04
C GLN A 72 12.02 -0.80 11.29
N HIS A 73 13.31 -0.54 11.50
CA HIS A 73 14.04 0.45 10.72
C HIS A 73 14.10 0.06 9.24
N PHE A 74 14.54 -1.16 8.92
CA PHE A 74 14.56 -1.70 7.56
C PHE A 74 13.19 -1.59 6.87
N SER A 75 12.12 -2.01 7.56
CA SER A 75 10.75 -1.97 7.03
C SER A 75 10.31 -0.54 6.71
N ARG A 76 10.68 0.43 7.55
CA ARG A 76 10.39 1.85 7.33
C ARG A 76 11.13 2.38 6.10
N GLU A 77 12.41 2.07 5.95
CA GLU A 77 13.19 2.47 4.77
C GLU A 77 12.61 1.90 3.48
N MET A 78 12.14 0.65 3.50
CA MET A 78 11.47 0.04 2.33
C MET A 78 10.15 0.76 1.97
N LEU A 79 9.36 1.17 2.96
CA LEU A 79 8.13 1.94 2.73
C LEU A 79 8.41 3.37 2.24
N VAL A 80 9.46 4.01 2.77
CA VAL A 80 9.92 5.32 2.27
C VAL A 80 10.36 5.20 0.81
N LEU A 81 11.09 4.14 0.48
CA LEU A 81 11.53 3.89 -0.90
C LEU A 81 10.35 3.63 -1.83
N GLU A 82 9.35 2.86 -1.41
CA GLU A 82 8.11 2.68 -2.17
C GLU A 82 7.38 4.00 -2.42
N GLN A 83 7.25 4.85 -1.39
CA GLN A 83 6.62 6.17 -1.54
C GLN A 83 7.41 7.03 -2.53
N ALA A 84 8.73 7.06 -2.42
CA ALA A 84 9.61 7.79 -3.32
C ALA A 84 9.48 7.32 -4.78
N THR A 85 9.29 6.02 -4.99
CA THR A 85 9.07 5.43 -6.32
C THR A 85 7.72 5.81 -6.90
N ARG A 86 6.65 5.75 -6.10
CA ARG A 86 5.31 6.22 -6.53
C ARG A 86 5.32 7.71 -6.85
N ASP A 87 6.05 8.52 -6.09
CA ASP A 87 6.18 9.96 -6.33
C ASP A 87 6.91 10.25 -7.64
N TYR A 88 8.00 9.53 -7.91
CA TYR A 88 8.71 9.60 -9.18
C TYR A 88 7.80 9.23 -10.36
N GLU A 89 7.08 8.10 -10.27
CA GLU A 89 6.17 7.64 -11.33
C GLU A 89 5.04 8.64 -11.60
N ARG A 90 4.46 9.24 -10.55
CA ARG A 90 3.42 10.27 -10.71
C ARG A 90 3.95 11.51 -11.42
N ARG A 91 5.14 11.97 -11.06
CA ARG A 91 5.78 13.13 -11.69
C ARG A 91 6.16 12.85 -13.14
N LEU A 92 6.66 11.64 -13.42
CA LEU A 92 6.97 11.20 -14.78
C LEU A 92 5.70 11.16 -15.64
N ALA A 93 4.59 10.63 -15.12
CA ALA A 93 3.30 10.61 -15.80
C ALA A 93 2.71 12.01 -16.02
N ALA A 94 3.03 12.97 -15.14
CA ALA A 94 2.66 14.38 -15.30
C ALA A 94 3.51 15.13 -16.33
N GLY A 95 4.57 14.52 -16.87
CA GLY A 95 5.47 15.13 -17.84
C GLY A 95 6.59 15.98 -17.24
N ASP A 96 6.87 15.84 -15.95
CA ASP A 96 8.02 16.50 -15.32
C ASP A 96 9.32 16.07 -16.00
N ARG A 97 10.27 17.01 -16.15
CA ARG A 97 11.64 16.67 -16.55
C ARG A 97 12.40 16.16 -15.34
N LEU A 98 12.55 14.84 -15.24
CA LEU A 98 13.24 14.17 -14.15
C LEU A 98 14.57 13.59 -14.63
N ASP A 99 15.60 13.67 -13.77
CA ASP A 99 16.85 12.97 -14.00
C ASP A 99 16.71 11.52 -13.54
N GLN A 100 16.45 10.65 -14.51
CA GLN A 100 16.28 9.22 -14.31
C GLN A 100 17.49 8.55 -13.64
N ALA A 101 18.71 8.94 -14.03
CA ALA A 101 19.93 8.33 -13.50
C ALA A 101 20.14 8.73 -12.04
N ALA A 102 19.93 10.01 -11.71
CA ALA A 102 20.02 10.50 -10.35
C ALA A 102 19.01 9.81 -9.42
N GLU A 103 17.76 9.62 -9.87
CA GLU A 103 16.73 8.93 -9.08
C GLU A 103 17.04 7.44 -8.89
N GLN A 104 17.52 6.75 -9.93
CA GLN A 104 17.96 5.37 -9.82
C GLN A 104 19.12 5.21 -8.83
N THR A 105 20.12 6.10 -8.89
CA THR A 105 21.23 6.11 -7.93
C THR A 105 20.71 6.33 -6.51
N ARG A 106 19.83 7.31 -6.30
CA ARG A 106 19.24 7.59 -4.98
C ARG A 106 18.52 6.36 -4.41
N HIS A 107 17.69 5.69 -5.21
CA HIS A 107 16.95 4.50 -4.78
C HIS A 107 17.88 3.33 -4.45
N THR A 108 18.90 3.12 -5.27
CA THR A 108 19.90 2.07 -5.07
C THR A 108 20.68 2.30 -3.78
N LEU A 109 21.04 3.54 -3.47
CA LEU A 109 21.76 3.88 -2.24
C LEU A 109 20.89 3.66 -1.00
N ILE A 110 19.62 4.08 -1.01
CA ILE A 110 18.69 3.85 0.11
C ILE A 110 18.50 2.35 0.32
N PHE A 111 18.23 1.59 -0.75
CA PHE A 111 18.06 0.14 -0.66
C PHE A 111 19.32 -0.55 -0.15
N GLY A 112 20.49 -0.19 -0.69
CA GLY A 112 21.78 -0.75 -0.30
C GLY A 112 22.13 -0.47 1.16
N ALA A 113 21.89 0.74 1.65
CA ALA A 113 22.08 1.11 3.05
C ALA A 113 21.18 0.28 3.97
N ALA A 114 19.88 0.21 3.68
CA ALA A 114 18.94 -0.58 4.47
C ALA A 114 19.31 -2.08 4.50
N MET A 115 19.78 -2.63 3.37
CA MET A 115 20.25 -4.02 3.29
C MET A 115 21.55 -4.25 4.07
N ALA A 116 22.47 -3.28 4.08
CA ALA A 116 23.70 -3.36 4.86
C ALA A 116 23.41 -3.31 6.36
N ASP A 117 22.50 -2.45 6.80
CA ASP A 117 22.15 -2.30 8.22
C ASP A 117 21.48 -3.55 8.78
N ILE A 118 20.45 -4.07 8.09
CA ILE A 118 19.77 -5.30 8.53
C ILE A 118 20.70 -6.52 8.46
N GLY A 119 21.63 -6.54 7.50
CA GLY A 119 22.62 -7.61 7.35
C GLY A 119 23.59 -7.75 8.53
N GLN A 120 23.75 -6.71 9.36
CA GLN A 120 24.61 -6.75 10.55
C GLN A 120 24.00 -7.57 11.70
N VAL A 121 22.67 -7.69 11.74
CA VAL A 121 21.95 -8.34 12.86
C VAL A 121 21.34 -9.69 12.50
N LEU A 122 21.14 -9.95 11.20
CA LEU A 122 20.62 -11.23 10.72
C LEU A 122 21.69 -12.31 10.75
N THR A 123 21.26 -13.57 10.95
CA THR A 123 22.15 -14.72 10.69
C THR A 123 22.42 -14.85 9.19
N THR A 124 23.49 -15.57 8.82
CA THR A 124 23.80 -15.85 7.41
C THR A 124 22.62 -16.46 6.65
N GLU A 125 21.86 -17.37 7.28
CA GLU A 125 20.70 -18.03 6.67
C GLU A 125 19.51 -17.07 6.49
N GLN A 126 19.22 -16.26 7.52
CA GLN A 126 18.21 -15.21 7.44
C GLN A 126 18.56 -14.21 6.33
N PHE A 127 19.81 -13.74 6.29
CA PHE A 127 20.25 -12.79 5.29
C PHE A 127 20.24 -13.37 3.87
N ALA A 128 20.63 -14.63 3.68
CA ALA A 128 20.52 -15.30 2.38
C ALA A 128 19.04 -15.44 1.93
N THR A 129 18.12 -15.67 2.87
CA THR A 129 16.68 -15.70 2.59
C THR A 129 16.16 -14.30 2.23
N LEU A 130 16.56 -13.28 2.99
CA LEU A 130 16.27 -11.89 2.69
C LEU A 130 16.80 -11.49 1.32
N GLN A 131 18.02 -11.87 0.94
CA GLN A 131 18.61 -11.54 -0.38
C GLN A 131 17.86 -12.19 -1.54
N ARG A 132 17.45 -13.47 -1.41
CA ARG A 132 16.65 -14.16 -2.44
C ARG A 132 15.32 -13.45 -2.70
N VAL A 133 14.69 -12.91 -1.66
CA VAL A 133 13.47 -12.10 -1.77
C VAL A 133 13.82 -10.64 -2.11
N GLY A 134 15.01 -10.20 -1.74
CA GLY A 134 15.56 -8.86 -1.85
C GLY A 134 15.70 -8.41 -3.29
N GLU A 135 16.02 -9.31 -4.21
CA GLU A 135 15.94 -9.00 -5.64
C GLU A 135 14.50 -8.67 -6.06
N ALA A 136 13.51 -9.45 -5.63
CA ALA A 136 12.11 -9.17 -5.94
C ALA A 136 11.60 -7.88 -5.27
N LEU A 137 12.10 -7.56 -4.06
CA LEU A 137 11.83 -6.30 -3.38
C LEU A 137 12.48 -5.14 -4.11
N ALA A 138 13.80 -5.17 -4.33
CA ALA A 138 14.57 -4.19 -5.09
C ALA A 138 13.92 -3.92 -6.44
N ASN A 139 13.48 -4.94 -7.14
CA ASN A 139 12.81 -4.78 -8.42
C ASN A 139 11.44 -4.07 -8.37
N LYS A 140 10.80 -3.99 -7.20
CA LYS A 140 9.56 -3.22 -6.99
C LYS A 140 9.82 -1.82 -6.49
N VAL A 141 10.86 -1.64 -5.69
CA VAL A 141 11.16 -0.38 -5.02
C VAL A 141 12.22 0.44 -5.74
N VAL A 142 13.15 -0.19 -6.44
CA VAL A 142 14.10 0.43 -7.38
C VAL A 142 13.42 0.44 -8.75
N CYS A 143 13.13 1.63 -9.26
CA CYS A 143 12.39 1.90 -10.50
C CYS A 143 12.65 0.91 -11.64
N ARG A 144 11.80 -0.13 -11.77
CA ARG A 144 11.78 -1.04 -12.92
C ARG A 144 11.19 -0.41 -14.20
N GLY A 145 10.75 0.85 -14.14
CA GLY A 145 10.21 1.60 -15.29
C GLY A 145 11.22 2.03 -16.34
N LEU A 146 12.50 1.67 -16.22
CA LEU A 146 13.59 2.21 -17.05
C LEU A 146 14.17 1.20 -18.06
N ALA A 147 13.84 -0.09 -17.91
CA ALA A 147 14.30 -1.16 -18.82
C ALA A 147 13.28 -1.48 -19.94
N ARG A 148 12.19 -0.72 -20.03
CA ARG A 148 11.27 -0.76 -21.17
C ARG A 148 11.25 0.62 -21.84
N SER A 149 12.40 0.98 -22.38
CA SER A 149 12.54 1.82 -23.58
C SER A 149 12.92 0.91 -24.73
#